data_AF-A0A5S4YLB9-F1
#
_entry.id   AF-A0A5S4YLB9-F1
#
_cell.length_a   1.000
_cell.length_b   1.000
_cell.length_c   1.000
_cell.angle_alpha   90.00
_cell.angle_beta   90.00
_cell.angle_gamma   90.00
#
_symmetry.space_group_name_H-M   'P 1'
#
loop_
_entity.id
_entity.type
_entity.pdbx_description
1 polymer ?
#
loop_
_entity_poly.entity_id
_entity_poly.type
_entity_poly.pdbx_seq_one_letter_code
_entity_poly.pdbx_strand_id
1 'polypeptide(L)'
;MAEHNDEAVSEGGPGRPANLSEWFDPWLSKLIEDPNKIPNVMLLCGYATNSPDEKAIRVFCDPQLLWCVDVPKDAILHREGCPTSASPLGGSYLWIDRGAWSSCRTYRRQC
;
A
#
# COMPACT_ATOMS: atom_id res chain seq x y z
N MET A 1 -4.75 58.69 7.79
CA MET A 1 -4.99 57.58 8.75
C MET A 1 -4.93 56.30 7.93
N ALA A 2 -3.84 55.55 8.07
CA ALA A 2 -3.68 54.25 7.41
C ALA A 2 -3.68 53.21 8.53
N GLU A 3 -4.79 52.49 8.69
CA GLU A 3 -4.87 51.35 9.59
C GLU A 3 -4.24 50.16 8.85
N HIS A 4 -3.00 49.83 9.21
CA HIS A 4 -2.41 48.54 8.88
C HIS A 4 -3.05 47.51 9.83
N ASN A 5 -3.94 46.68 9.30
CA ASN A 5 -4.33 45.44 9.95
C ASN A 5 -3.16 44.45 9.80
N ASP A 6 -2.38 44.28 10.87
CA ASP A 6 -1.54 43.11 11.07
C ASP A 6 -2.44 41.89 11.33
N GLU A 7 -2.93 41.26 10.26
CA GLU A 7 -3.47 39.91 10.35
C GLU A 7 -2.30 38.96 10.63
N ALA A 8 -2.25 38.50 11.89
CA ALA A 8 -1.36 37.45 12.34
C ALA A 8 -1.52 36.23 11.42
N VAL A 9 -0.45 35.90 10.70
CA VAL A 9 -0.33 34.63 9.97
C VAL A 9 -0.33 33.51 11.00
N SER A 10 -1.48 32.86 11.20
CA SER A 10 -1.53 31.64 12.00
C SER A 10 -0.90 30.52 11.18
N GLU A 11 0.30 30.11 11.55
CA GLU A 11 0.95 28.92 11.00
C GLU A 11 0.12 27.68 11.35
N GLY A 12 -0.74 27.27 10.41
CA GLY A 12 -1.59 26.09 10.50
C GLY A 12 -0.81 24.80 10.28
N GLY A 13 0.06 24.43 11.21
CA GLY A 13 0.47 23.03 11.35
C GLY A 13 -0.73 22.20 11.82
N PRO A 14 -0.84 20.89 11.47
CA PRO A 14 -1.91 20.06 12.00
C PRO A 14 -1.77 20.03 13.53
N GLY A 15 -2.71 20.70 14.21
CA GLY A 15 -2.77 20.74 15.66
C GLY A 15 -2.80 19.32 16.22
N ARG A 16 -2.14 19.11 17.37
CA ARG A 16 -2.18 17.82 18.07
C ARG A 16 -3.65 17.41 18.27
N PRO A 17 -4.07 16.21 17.83
CA PRO A 17 -5.44 15.77 17.98
C PRO A 17 -5.74 15.59 19.47
N ALA A 18 -6.99 15.80 19.85
CA ALA A 18 -7.46 15.56 21.21
C ALA A 18 -7.31 14.07 21.59
N ASN A 19 -7.34 13.18 20.61
CA ASN A 19 -7.15 11.74 20.76
C ASN A 19 -6.04 11.23 19.83
N LEU A 20 -4.99 10.63 20.40
CA LEU A 20 -3.85 10.11 19.63
C LEU A 20 -4.23 8.97 18.68
N SER A 21 -5.37 8.28 18.89
CA SER A 21 -5.83 7.25 17.96
C SER A 21 -6.19 7.81 16.59
N GLU A 22 -6.48 9.12 16.48
CA GLU A 22 -6.77 9.80 15.22
C GLU A 22 -5.53 9.94 14.32
N TRP A 23 -4.33 9.74 14.87
CA TRP A 23 -3.08 9.71 14.11
C TRP A 23 -2.72 8.32 13.56
N PHE A 24 -3.41 7.27 13.99
CA PHE A 24 -3.04 5.91 13.59
C PHE A 24 -3.61 5.58 12.22
N ASP A 25 -2.77 4.99 11.38
CA ASP A 25 -3.21 4.44 10.10
C ASP A 25 -4.13 3.22 10.34
N PRO A 26 -5.43 3.28 10.00
CA PRO A 26 -6.37 2.21 10.35
C PRO A 26 -6.08 0.88 9.65
N TRP A 27 -5.29 0.87 8.58
CA TRP A 27 -4.92 -0.35 7.88
C TRP A 27 -3.85 -1.15 8.63
N LEU A 28 -3.01 -0.49 9.46
CA LEU A 28 -1.97 -1.18 10.23
C LEU A 28 -2.56 -2.14 11.26
N SER A 29 -3.73 -1.84 11.83
CA SER A 29 -4.40 -2.75 12.77
C SER A 29 -4.92 -4.03 12.12
N LYS A 30 -5.10 -4.04 10.78
CA LYS A 30 -5.43 -5.24 10.02
C LYS A 30 -4.19 -6.10 9.74
N LEU A 31 -3.02 -5.47 9.68
CA LEU A 31 -1.75 -6.15 9.39
C LEU A 31 -1.01 -6.59 10.67
N ILE A 32 -1.10 -5.80 11.74
CA ILE A 32 -0.38 -5.99 13.01
C ILE A 32 -1.44 -6.26 14.09
N GLU A 33 -1.74 -7.53 14.33
CA GLU A 33 -2.66 -7.95 15.39
C GLU A 33 -2.07 -7.76 16.80
N ASP A 34 -0.77 -8.03 16.95
CA ASP A 34 -0.02 -7.86 18.20
C ASP A 34 1.16 -6.90 17.95
N PRO A 35 1.20 -5.73 18.63
CA PRO A 35 2.27 -4.75 18.45
C PRO A 35 3.66 -5.26 18.82
N ASN A 36 3.77 -6.35 19.59
CA ASN A 36 5.04 -6.99 19.92
C ASN A 36 5.47 -8.05 18.90
N LYS A 37 4.62 -8.37 17.92
CA LYS A 37 4.88 -9.36 16.87
C LYS A 37 4.62 -8.75 15.50
N ILE A 38 5.52 -7.86 15.11
CA ILE A 38 5.45 -7.20 13.80
C ILE A 38 5.79 -8.24 12.72
N PRO A 39 4.90 -8.50 11.75
CA PRO A 39 5.15 -9.47 10.69
C PRO A 39 6.30 -8.99 9.78
N ASN A 40 7.08 -9.94 9.28
CA ASN A 40 8.13 -9.65 8.30
C ASN A 40 7.51 -9.50 6.90
N VAL A 41 7.27 -8.26 6.48
CA VAL A 41 6.52 -7.98 5.26
C VAL A 41 7.37 -7.36 4.16
N MET A 42 6.88 -7.50 2.92
CA MET A 42 7.30 -6.68 1.79
C MET A 42 6.07 -6.12 1.07
N LEU A 43 6.22 -4.94 0.50
CA LEU A 43 5.17 -4.27 -0.26
C LEU A 43 5.36 -4.56 -1.75
N LEU A 44 4.30 -5.03 -2.40
CA LEU A 44 4.20 -5.14 -3.86
C LEU A 44 3.15 -4.14 -4.36
N CYS A 45 3.54 -3.34 -5.36
CA CYS A 45 2.67 -2.36 -6.00
C CYS A 45 2.39 -2.79 -7.43
N GLY A 46 1.13 -2.78 -7.85
CA GLY A 46 0.79 -3.14 -9.22
C GLY A 46 -0.69 -3.34 -9.47
N TYR A 47 -1.01 -4.10 -10.52
CA TYR A 47 -2.38 -4.38 -10.95
C TYR A 47 -2.69 -5.87 -10.71
N ALA A 48 -3.53 -6.14 -9.71
CA ALA A 48 -3.92 -7.48 -9.32
C ALA A 48 -5.02 -8.06 -10.23
N THR A 49 -4.89 -9.33 -10.62
CA THR A 49 -5.86 -10.07 -11.43
C THR A 49 -5.81 -11.57 -11.10
N ASN A 50 -6.70 -12.35 -11.71
CA ASN A 50 -6.71 -13.80 -11.57
C ASN A 50 -5.41 -14.41 -12.13
N SER A 51 -4.81 -15.30 -11.34
CA SER A 51 -3.72 -16.17 -11.80
C SER A 51 -4.30 -17.42 -12.47
N PRO A 52 -3.59 -18.06 -13.43
CA PRO A 52 -3.91 -19.41 -13.90
C PRO A 52 -3.87 -20.46 -12.79
N ASP A 53 -3.09 -20.23 -11.72
CA ASP A 53 -3.12 -21.02 -10.50
C ASP A 53 -4.17 -20.42 -9.54
N GLU A 54 -5.23 -21.16 -9.27
CA GLU A 54 -6.33 -20.72 -8.39
C GLU A 54 -5.90 -20.41 -6.96
N LYS A 55 -4.73 -20.91 -6.51
CA LYS A 55 -4.16 -20.62 -5.19
C LYS A 55 -3.33 -19.33 -5.17
N ALA A 56 -3.18 -18.66 -6.31
CA ALA A 56 -2.39 -17.44 -6.43
C ALA A 56 -3.22 -16.27 -6.99
N ILE A 57 -2.69 -15.07 -6.82
CA ILE A 57 -3.13 -13.84 -7.48
C ILE A 57 -1.98 -13.35 -8.34
N ARG A 58 -2.27 -12.94 -9.57
CA ARG A 58 -1.27 -12.34 -10.46
C ARG A 58 -1.23 -10.84 -10.25
N VAL A 59 -0.04 -10.29 -10.05
CA VAL A 59 0.17 -8.84 -9.94
C VAL A 59 1.10 -8.39 -11.06
N PHE A 60 0.58 -7.57 -11.98
CA PHE A 60 1.39 -6.88 -12.97
C PHE A 60 2.09 -5.69 -12.31
N CYS A 61 3.42 -5.68 -12.38
CA CYS A 61 4.26 -4.71 -11.67
C CYS A 61 4.57 -3.47 -12.53
N ASP A 62 4.14 -3.46 -13.79
CA ASP A 62 4.28 -2.35 -14.71
C ASP A 62 3.00 -2.16 -15.55
N PRO A 63 2.75 -0.93 -16.06
CA PRO A 63 1.57 -0.64 -16.89
C PRO A 63 1.60 -1.29 -18.28
N GLN A 64 2.76 -1.72 -18.77
CA GLN A 64 2.92 -2.38 -20.07
C GLN A 64 2.60 -3.89 -19.98
N LEU A 65 2.32 -4.39 -18.77
CA LEU A 65 1.99 -5.78 -18.47
C LEU A 65 3.10 -6.76 -18.86
N LEU A 66 4.35 -6.32 -18.84
CA LEU A 66 5.50 -7.11 -19.26
C LEU A 66 6.10 -7.94 -18.13
N TRP A 67 5.97 -7.47 -16.90
CA TRP A 67 6.46 -8.10 -15.70
C TRP A 67 5.30 -8.35 -14.74
N CYS A 68 5.12 -9.61 -14.37
CA CYS A 68 4.16 -9.99 -13.34
C CYS A 68 4.74 -10.99 -12.35
N VAL A 69 4.09 -11.04 -11.20
CA VAL A 69 4.38 -11.97 -10.12
C VAL A 69 3.09 -12.68 -9.74
N ASP A 70 3.10 -14.01 -9.71
CA ASP A 70 2.04 -14.78 -9.07
C ASP A 70 2.38 -14.94 -7.60
N VAL A 71 1.55 -14.37 -6.74
CA VAL A 71 1.69 -14.38 -5.28
C VAL A 71 0.69 -15.38 -4.70
N PRO A 72 1.12 -16.33 -3.85
CA PRO A 72 0.21 -17.21 -3.12
C PRO A 72 -0.82 -16.42 -2.31
N LYS A 73 -2.09 -16.83 -2.33
CA LYS A 73 -3.18 -16.10 -1.64
C LYS A 73 -2.98 -16.04 -0.12
N ASP A 74 -2.43 -17.10 0.46
CA ASP A 74 -2.11 -17.21 1.89
C ASP A 74 -0.91 -16.35 2.31
N ALA A 75 -0.06 -15.95 1.36
CA ALA A 75 1.05 -15.03 1.61
C ALA A 75 0.63 -13.55 1.65
N ILE A 76 -0.58 -13.20 1.19
CA ILE A 76 -1.07 -11.82 1.16
C ILE A 76 -1.71 -11.51 2.52
N LEU A 77 -1.03 -10.67 3.30
CA LEU A 77 -1.46 -10.32 4.65
C LEU A 77 -2.42 -9.12 4.64
N HIS A 78 -2.22 -8.17 3.72
CA HIS A 78 -3.12 -7.02 3.57
C HIS A 78 -3.12 -6.49 2.13
N ARG A 79 -4.23 -5.87 1.73
CA ARG A 79 -4.36 -5.17 0.46
C ARG A 79 -5.07 -3.83 0.66
N GLU A 80 -4.51 -2.80 0.06
CA GLU A 80 -5.20 -1.52 -0.16
C GLU A 80 -5.28 -1.18 -1.65
N GLY A 81 -6.31 -0.42 -2.03
CA GLY A 81 -6.39 0.18 -3.34
C GLY A 81 -5.33 1.28 -3.49
N CYS A 82 -4.58 1.29 -4.60
CA CYS A 82 -3.75 2.43 -4.94
C CYS A 82 -4.67 3.55 -5.48
N PRO A 83 -4.66 4.75 -4.87
CA PRO A 83 -5.52 5.84 -5.30
C PRO A 83 -5.13 6.34 -6.68
N THR A 84 -6.10 6.85 -7.43
CA THR A 84 -5.87 7.37 -8.79
C THR A 84 -4.95 8.60 -8.83
N SER A 85 -4.81 9.30 -7.70
CA SER A 85 -3.85 10.39 -7.52
C SER A 85 -2.39 9.92 -7.52
N ALA A 86 -2.13 8.66 -7.15
CA ALA A 86 -0.78 8.08 -7.15
C ALA A 86 -0.47 7.31 -8.46
N SER A 87 -1.48 6.71 -9.08
CA SER A 87 -1.38 6.01 -10.37
C SER A 87 -2.67 6.25 -11.16
N PRO A 88 -2.63 6.79 -12.40
CA PRO A 88 -3.85 7.15 -13.13
C PRO A 88 -4.84 6.00 -13.33
N LEU A 89 -4.36 4.76 -13.38
CA LEU A 89 -5.17 3.55 -13.53
C LEU A 89 -5.60 2.95 -12.18
N GLY A 90 -5.27 3.61 -11.07
CA GLY A 90 -5.31 3.04 -9.73
C GLY A 90 -4.30 1.92 -9.59
N GLY A 91 -4.69 0.86 -8.88
CA GLY A 91 -3.87 -0.33 -8.68
C GLY A 91 -4.10 -0.92 -7.30
N SER A 92 -3.10 -1.63 -6.79
CA SER A 92 -3.14 -2.22 -5.46
C SER A 92 -1.78 -2.17 -4.79
N TYR A 93 -1.81 -1.91 -3.49
CA TYR A 93 -0.72 -2.12 -2.56
C TYR A 93 -0.98 -3.45 -1.85
N LEU A 94 -0.07 -4.40 -1.98
CA LEU A 94 -0.16 -5.71 -1.34
C LEU A 94 0.99 -5.87 -0.36
N TRP A 95 0.67 -6.03 0.91
CA TRP A 95 1.63 -6.44 1.92
C TRP A 95 1.63 -7.95 1.97
N ILE A 96 2.78 -8.54 1.68
CA ILE A 96 2.95 -9.98 1.62
C ILE A 96 4.00 -10.42 2.63
N ASP A 97 3.87 -11.65 3.12
CA ASP A 97 4.92 -12.29 3.92
C ASP A 97 6.21 -12.37 3.08
N ARG A 98 7.27 -11.71 3.57
CA ARG A 98 8.56 -11.70 2.90
C ARG A 98 9.17 -13.10 2.78
N GLY A 99 8.91 -14.00 3.73
CA GLY A 99 9.39 -15.39 3.67
C GLY A 99 8.80 -16.17 2.50
N ALA A 100 7.56 -15.85 2.12
CA ALA A 100 6.86 -16.46 1.01
C ALA A 100 7.31 -15.94 -0.37
N TRP A 101 8.15 -14.91 -0.44
CA TRP A 101 8.67 -14.38 -1.71
C TRP A 101 9.37 -15.45 -2.55
N SER A 102 10.08 -16.38 -1.91
CA SER A 102 10.75 -17.50 -2.60
C SER A 102 9.79 -18.43 -3.34
N SER A 103 8.52 -18.45 -2.95
CA SER A 103 7.45 -19.23 -3.58
C SER A 103 6.68 -18.44 -4.64
N CYS A 104 6.92 -17.14 -4.75
CA CYS A 104 6.31 -16.31 -5.79
C CYS A 104 6.94 -16.65 -7.15
N ARG A 105 6.10 -16.74 -8.19
CA ARG A 105 6.57 -17.00 -9.55
C ARG A 105 6.63 -15.70 -10.33
N THR A 106 7.83 -15.34 -10.78
CA THR A 106 8.06 -14.13 -11.58
C THR A 106 8.06 -14.46 -13.07
N TYR A 107 7.34 -13.68 -13.86
CA TYR A 107 7.30 -13.81 -15.31
C TYR A 107 7.69 -12.48 -15.94
N ARG A 108 8.64 -12.50 -16.88
CA ARG A 108 8.96 -11.36 -17.74
C ARG A 108 8.77 -11.77 -19.19
N ARG A 109 7.94 -11.02 -19.92
CA ARG A 109 7.86 -11.12 -21.37
C ARG A 109 9.07 -10.36 -21.93
N GLN A 110 9.92 -11.06 -22.67
CA GLN A 110 10.88 -10.39 -23.54
C GLN A 110 10.11 -9.95 -24.79
N CYS A 111 10.14 -8.65 -25.07
CA CYS A 111 9.67 -8.07 -26.31
C CYS A 111 10.76 -8.19 -27.38
#